data_AF-A0A927A068-F1
#
_entry.id   AF-A0A927A068-F1
#
_cell.length_a   1.000
_cell.length_b   1.000
_cell.length_c   1.000
_cell.angle_alpha   90.00
_cell.angle_beta   90.00
_cell.angle_gamma   90.00
#
_symmetry.space_group_name_H-M   'P 1'
#
loop_
_entity.id
_entity.type
_entity.pdbx_description
1 polymer ?
#
loop_
_entity_poly.entity_id
_entity_poly.type
_entity_poly.pdbx_seq_one_letter_code
_entity_poly.pdbx_strand_id
1 'polypeptide(L)'
;MFLYHGTSFENVERIRSKGVLPPRETKKSNWSMPESNDFESRNDAVYLSEAYSPYYAFTQYYKRLYSFNLKQTSNELTTVSSKLALIEIDIDSLEKDKLYPDEDFLVQSNLPCKIGETLKERTKYFKENLESYQDYLKDSLQKIGNCCYIDLIPPTAISRITKWCWNDVKILRWWNYDYISDKGGVTIFKDQDQSQLYRLLTRCFAKREFQPDELLSLLEKELQVNNIANYEFSEYLRKLDQNAYFENYKSWKDALIQEMQNIHIYDKNKGISTVN
;
A
#
# COMPACT_ATOMS: atom_id res chain seq x y z
N MET A 1 -10.98 13.41 7.16
CA MET A 1 -9.61 12.85 7.02
C MET A 1 -9.60 11.91 5.81
N PHE A 2 -8.47 11.75 5.12
CA PHE A 2 -8.39 10.84 3.97
C PHE A 2 -7.59 9.60 4.33
N LEU A 3 -8.16 8.44 4.02
CA LEU A 3 -7.46 7.15 4.02
C LEU A 3 -7.46 6.59 2.61
N TYR A 4 -6.60 5.60 2.35
CA TYR A 4 -6.41 5.10 1.00
C TYR A 4 -6.64 3.59 0.93
N HIS A 5 -7.02 3.12 -0.25
CA HIS A 5 -7.10 1.71 -0.58
C HIS A 5 -6.23 1.43 -1.81
N GLY A 6 -5.22 0.56 -1.65
CA GLY A 6 -4.34 0.14 -2.74
C GLY A 6 -4.90 -1.02 -3.55
N THR A 7 -4.92 -0.89 -4.88
CA THR A 7 -5.48 -1.92 -5.76
C THR A 7 -4.88 -1.92 -7.16
N SER A 8 -5.23 -2.92 -7.98
CA SER A 8 -4.89 -2.92 -9.40
C SER A 8 -5.78 -1.94 -10.18
N PHE A 9 -5.24 -1.32 -11.23
CA PHE A 9 -5.99 -0.34 -12.02
C PHE A 9 -7.23 -0.95 -12.72
N GLU A 10 -7.22 -2.25 -13.00
CA GLU A 10 -8.36 -2.96 -13.60
C GLU A 10 -9.62 -2.91 -12.73
N ASN A 11 -9.48 -2.76 -11.41
CA ASN A 11 -10.60 -2.64 -10.50
C ASN A 11 -11.25 -1.25 -10.52
N VAL A 12 -10.62 -0.23 -11.13
CA VAL A 12 -11.04 1.17 -11.02
C VAL A 12 -12.45 1.41 -11.56
N GLU A 13 -12.82 0.90 -12.74
CA GLU A 13 -14.19 1.14 -13.27
C GLU A 13 -15.28 0.49 -12.40
N ARG A 14 -15.00 -0.70 -11.85
CA ARG A 14 -15.90 -1.34 -10.88
C ARG A 14 -16.00 -0.51 -9.60
N ILE A 15 -14.87 -0.06 -9.06
CA ILE A 15 -14.81 0.72 -7.82
C ILE A 15 -15.56 2.04 -7.96
N ARG A 16 -15.47 2.69 -9.12
CA ARG A 16 -16.19 3.95 -9.37
C ARG A 16 -17.68 3.78 -9.46
N SER A 17 -18.15 2.67 -10.04
CA SER A 17 -19.57 2.41 -10.23
C SER A 17 -20.23 1.82 -8.98
N LYS A 18 -19.52 0.97 -8.24
CA LYS A 18 -20.09 0.17 -7.13
C LYS A 18 -19.46 0.45 -5.77
N GLY A 19 -18.39 1.23 -5.71
CA GLY A 19 -17.63 1.44 -4.49
C GLY A 19 -16.54 0.38 -4.27
N VAL A 20 -15.84 0.50 -3.16
CA VAL A 20 -14.87 -0.54 -2.74
C VAL A 20 -15.65 -1.63 -2.02
N LEU A 21 -15.63 -2.83 -2.60
CA LEU A 21 -16.38 -3.98 -2.12
C LEU A 21 -15.50 -4.82 -1.18
N PRO A 22 -16.04 -5.33 -0.06
CA PRO A 22 -15.32 -6.29 0.77
C PRO A 22 -15.14 -7.64 0.07
N PRO A 23 -14.19 -8.50 0.50
CA PRO A 23 -13.85 -9.74 -0.21
C PRO A 23 -15.02 -10.73 -0.43
N ARG A 24 -16.04 -10.76 0.44
CA ARG A 24 -17.24 -11.61 0.32
C ARG A 24 -18.02 -11.34 -0.96
N GLU A 25 -18.02 -10.09 -1.41
CA GLU A 25 -18.71 -9.63 -2.62
C GLU A 25 -17.87 -9.92 -3.88
N THR A 26 -16.54 -9.89 -3.76
CA THR A 26 -15.62 -10.05 -4.90
C THR A 26 -15.16 -11.50 -5.10
N LYS A 27 -15.35 -12.35 -4.08
CA LYS A 27 -14.81 -13.73 -3.98
C LYS A 27 -13.30 -13.80 -4.16
N LYS A 28 -12.58 -12.69 -3.92
CA LYS A 28 -11.13 -12.57 -4.07
C LYS A 28 -10.56 -11.82 -2.88
N SER A 29 -9.84 -12.54 -2.02
CA SER A 29 -9.01 -11.93 -0.99
C SER A 29 -7.64 -11.57 -1.56
N ASN A 30 -7.09 -10.44 -1.12
CA ASN A 30 -5.72 -10.06 -1.44
C ASN A 30 -4.68 -10.95 -0.74
N TRP A 31 -5.07 -11.78 0.23
CA TRP A 31 -4.16 -12.49 1.15
C TRP A 31 -4.30 -14.02 1.17
N SER A 32 -5.06 -14.64 0.25
CA SER A 32 -5.17 -16.10 0.21
C SER A 32 -3.80 -16.76 -0.07
N MET A 33 -3.17 -17.31 0.97
CA MET A 33 -2.03 -18.22 0.82
C MET A 33 -2.60 -19.62 0.53
N PRO A 34 -2.06 -20.38 -0.44
CA PRO A 34 -2.69 -21.61 -0.93
C PRO A 34 -2.89 -22.71 0.12
N GLU A 35 -2.14 -22.67 1.22
CA GLU A 35 -2.04 -23.79 2.17
C GLU A 35 -2.66 -23.49 3.54
N SER A 36 -2.99 -22.23 3.83
CA SER A 36 -3.70 -21.85 5.06
C SER A 36 -4.46 -20.52 4.90
N ASN A 37 -5.78 -20.55 5.08
CA ASN A 37 -6.62 -19.34 5.17
C ASN A 37 -6.43 -18.58 6.49
N ASP A 38 -5.39 -18.90 7.26
CA ASP A 38 -5.20 -18.43 8.63
C ASP A 38 -4.85 -16.93 8.72
N PHE A 39 -4.31 -16.36 7.64
CA PHE A 39 -3.95 -14.94 7.51
C PHE A 39 -4.81 -14.21 6.48
N GLU A 40 -5.93 -14.81 6.07
CA GLU A 40 -6.83 -14.16 5.13
C GLU A 40 -7.50 -12.96 5.83
N SER A 41 -7.60 -11.82 5.14
CA SER A 41 -8.44 -10.70 5.55
C SER A 41 -9.86 -11.12 5.94
N ARG A 42 -10.52 -10.31 6.77
CA ARG A 42 -11.97 -10.40 6.97
C ARG A 42 -12.71 -10.31 5.63
N ASN A 43 -13.70 -11.17 5.44
CA ASN A 43 -14.45 -11.22 4.19
C ASN A 43 -15.47 -10.08 4.08
N ASP A 44 -15.81 -9.41 5.18
CA ASP A 44 -16.76 -8.31 5.27
C ASP A 44 -16.10 -6.94 5.39
N ALA A 45 -14.77 -6.86 5.40
CA ALA A 45 -14.04 -5.63 5.65
C ALA A 45 -13.30 -5.11 4.40
N VAL A 46 -13.27 -3.78 4.26
CA VAL A 46 -12.39 -3.06 3.33
C VAL A 46 -11.24 -2.45 4.13
N TYR A 47 -10.02 -2.80 3.76
CA TYR A 47 -8.80 -2.32 4.43
C TYR A 47 -8.38 -0.97 3.86
N LEU A 48 -8.09 -0.05 4.78
CA LEU A 48 -7.72 1.33 4.50
C LEU A 48 -6.41 1.65 5.22
N SER A 49 -5.56 2.46 4.58
CA SER A 49 -4.31 2.87 5.20
C SER A 49 -3.87 4.26 4.76
N GLU A 50 -3.27 5.01 5.68
CA GLU A 50 -2.56 6.26 5.41
C GLU A 50 -1.05 6.07 5.21
N ALA A 51 -0.53 4.86 5.40
CA ALA A 51 0.91 4.56 5.38
C ALA A 51 1.30 3.46 4.37
N TYR A 52 0.47 2.42 4.23
CA TYR A 52 0.78 1.17 3.53
C TYR A 52 -0.09 0.93 2.29
N SER A 53 -0.93 1.87 1.89
CA SER A 53 -1.80 1.65 0.74
C SER A 53 -1.06 1.44 -0.59
N PRO A 54 0.07 2.11 -0.88
CA PRO A 54 0.89 1.74 -2.04
C PRO A 54 1.43 0.30 -1.96
N TYR A 55 1.85 -0.16 -0.78
CA TYR A 55 2.27 -1.55 -0.54
C TYR A 55 1.18 -2.53 -0.96
N TYR A 56 -0.08 -2.30 -0.58
CA TYR A 56 -1.20 -3.16 -0.97
C TYR A 56 -1.45 -3.21 -2.48
N ALA A 57 -1.29 -2.07 -3.17
CA ALA A 57 -1.40 -2.03 -4.63
C ALA A 57 -0.30 -2.89 -5.28
N PHE A 58 0.94 -2.75 -4.81
CA PHE A 58 2.08 -3.55 -5.28
C PHE A 58 1.90 -5.05 -5.01
N THR A 59 1.46 -5.43 -3.81
CA THR A 59 1.21 -6.84 -3.44
C THR A 59 0.19 -7.51 -4.37
N GLN A 60 -0.90 -6.82 -4.72
CA GLN A 60 -1.89 -7.38 -5.65
C GLN A 60 -1.29 -7.68 -7.03
N TYR A 61 -0.44 -6.79 -7.54
CA TYR A 61 0.23 -7.01 -8.82
C TYR A 61 1.26 -8.14 -8.74
N TYR A 62 2.08 -8.16 -7.70
CA TYR A 62 3.07 -9.20 -7.50
C TYR A 62 2.42 -10.59 -7.45
N LYS A 63 1.35 -10.77 -6.66
CA LYS A 63 0.61 -12.05 -6.62
C LYS A 63 0.19 -12.54 -8.00
N ARG A 64 -0.26 -11.63 -8.85
CA ARG A 64 -0.66 -11.94 -10.21
C ARG A 64 0.51 -12.46 -11.05
N LEU A 65 1.69 -11.84 -10.95
CA LEU A 65 2.89 -12.33 -11.65
C LEU A 65 3.20 -13.79 -11.30
N TYR A 66 3.12 -14.14 -10.02
CA TYR A 66 3.40 -15.51 -9.55
C TYR A 66 2.28 -16.49 -9.91
N SER A 67 1.00 -16.10 -9.80
CA SER A 67 -0.13 -16.98 -10.14
C SER A 67 -0.13 -17.40 -11.61
N PHE A 68 0.45 -16.61 -12.51
CA PHE A 68 0.54 -16.96 -13.93
C PHE A 68 1.80 -17.75 -14.31
N ASN A 69 2.64 -18.17 -13.35
CA ASN A 69 3.96 -18.76 -13.63
C ASN A 69 4.80 -17.90 -14.61
N LEU A 70 4.53 -16.59 -14.65
CA LEU A 70 5.28 -15.66 -15.46
C LEU A 70 6.62 -15.46 -14.77
N LYS A 71 7.60 -16.29 -15.14
CA LYS A 71 9.02 -15.95 -14.94
C LYS A 71 9.20 -14.56 -15.55
N GLN A 72 9.96 -13.68 -14.90
CA GLN A 72 10.36 -12.38 -15.46
C GLN A 72 11.17 -12.60 -16.76
N THR A 73 10.51 -12.96 -17.86
CA THR A 73 11.06 -12.91 -19.20
C THR A 73 10.62 -11.57 -19.76
N SER A 74 11.62 -10.72 -19.99
CA SER A 74 11.56 -9.26 -20.11
C SER A 74 10.67 -8.67 -21.20
N ASN A 75 9.96 -9.47 -22.01
CA ASN A 75 9.14 -8.99 -23.13
C ASN A 75 7.63 -9.32 -23.02
N GLU A 76 7.21 -10.30 -22.20
CA GLU A 76 5.79 -10.74 -22.12
C GLU A 76 5.00 -10.11 -20.95
N LEU A 77 5.69 -9.37 -20.07
CA LEU A 77 5.07 -8.55 -19.00
C LEU A 77 4.14 -7.43 -19.53
N THR A 78 4.05 -7.25 -20.84
CA THR A 78 3.25 -6.22 -21.52
C THR A 78 1.74 -6.48 -21.50
N THR A 79 1.30 -7.71 -21.21
CA THR A 79 -0.13 -8.09 -21.24
C THR A 79 -0.84 -8.01 -19.89
N VAL A 80 -0.13 -8.23 -18.78
CA VAL A 80 -0.67 -7.95 -17.44
C VAL A 80 -0.54 -6.45 -17.20
N SER A 81 -1.66 -5.74 -17.04
CA SER A 81 -1.65 -4.31 -16.76
C SER A 81 -0.79 -4.04 -15.52
N SER A 82 0.43 -3.55 -15.74
CA SER A 82 1.36 -3.04 -14.72
C SER A 82 0.83 -1.78 -14.04
N LYS A 83 -0.35 -1.31 -14.42
CA LYS A 83 -1.02 -0.17 -13.84
C LYS A 83 -1.65 -0.52 -12.50
N LEU A 84 -1.28 0.28 -11.52
CA LEU A 84 -1.75 0.23 -10.16
C LEU A 84 -2.66 1.44 -9.89
N ALA A 85 -3.43 1.36 -8.81
CA ALA A 85 -4.29 2.44 -8.39
C ALA A 85 -4.30 2.61 -6.87
N LEU A 86 -4.46 3.87 -6.46
CA LEU A 86 -4.75 4.26 -5.09
C LEU A 86 -6.11 4.96 -5.08
N ILE A 87 -7.03 4.44 -4.26
CA ILE A 87 -8.37 5.01 -4.09
C ILE A 87 -8.34 5.85 -2.81
N GLU A 88 -8.56 7.15 -2.93
CA GLU A 88 -8.65 8.06 -1.78
C GLU A 88 -10.09 8.11 -1.27
N ILE A 89 -10.25 7.81 0.00
CA ILE A 89 -11.53 7.71 0.69
C ILE A 89 -11.63 8.85 1.70
N ASP A 90 -12.67 9.67 1.55
CA ASP A 90 -13.06 10.61 2.59
C ASP A 90 -13.78 9.86 3.72
N ILE A 91 -13.11 9.68 4.85
CA ILE A 91 -13.69 8.94 5.96
C ILE A 91 -14.82 9.71 6.65
N ASP A 92 -14.91 11.03 6.46
CA ASP A 92 -15.98 11.85 7.05
C ASP A 92 -17.32 11.64 6.32
N SER A 93 -17.25 11.06 5.12
CA SER A 93 -18.40 10.57 4.37
C SER A 93 -18.80 9.12 4.70
N LEU A 94 -18.17 8.48 5.71
CA LEU A 94 -18.46 7.11 6.13
C LEU A 94 -19.16 7.03 7.50
N GLU A 95 -19.86 5.92 7.73
CA GLU A 95 -20.43 5.55 9.02
C GLU A 95 -19.31 5.19 10.01
N LYS A 96 -19.14 6.00 11.05
CA LYS A 96 -17.98 5.93 11.95
C LYS A 96 -17.98 4.67 12.83
N ASP A 97 -19.16 4.17 13.15
CA ASP A 97 -19.37 2.93 13.91
C ASP A 97 -19.01 1.67 13.11
N LYS A 98 -18.70 1.80 11.81
CA LYS A 98 -18.18 0.73 10.97
C LYS A 98 -16.66 0.78 10.75
N LEU A 99 -15.97 1.77 11.31
CA LEU A 99 -14.50 1.83 11.30
C LEU A 99 -13.94 1.12 12.54
N TYR A 100 -12.98 0.24 12.31
CA TYR A 100 -12.34 -0.58 13.33
C TYR A 100 -10.82 -0.57 13.16
N PRO A 101 -10.05 -0.83 14.24
CA PRO A 101 -8.60 -1.03 14.09
C PRO A 101 -8.29 -2.13 13.07
N ASP A 102 -7.08 -2.12 12.53
CA ASP A 102 -6.56 -3.25 11.75
C ASP A 102 -6.25 -4.44 12.68
N GLU A 103 -6.56 -5.67 12.28
CA GLU A 103 -6.24 -6.86 13.08
C GLU A 103 -4.73 -7.01 13.30
N ASP A 104 -3.89 -6.62 12.34
CA ASP A 104 -2.43 -6.68 12.46
C ASP A 104 -1.93 -5.80 13.61
N PHE A 105 -2.59 -4.65 13.84
CA PHE A 105 -2.30 -3.82 14.99
C PHE A 105 -2.62 -4.53 16.30
N LEU A 106 -3.80 -5.14 16.40
CA LEU A 106 -4.23 -5.84 17.62
C LEU A 106 -3.32 -7.03 17.92
N VAL A 107 -2.92 -7.78 16.89
CA VAL A 107 -1.99 -8.91 16.98
C VAL A 107 -0.59 -8.48 17.43
N GLN A 108 -0.12 -7.31 16.99
CA GLN A 108 1.22 -6.81 17.36
C GLN A 108 1.23 -6.01 18.67
N SER A 109 0.06 -5.55 19.13
CA SER A 109 -0.06 -4.76 20.35
C SER A 109 0.05 -5.60 21.63
N ASN A 110 0.58 -5.00 22.70
CA ASN A 110 0.68 -5.61 24.03
C ASN A 110 -0.62 -5.40 24.82
N LEU A 111 -1.75 -5.88 24.30
CA LEU A 111 -3.02 -5.78 25.01
C LEU A 111 -2.98 -6.58 26.32
N PRO A 112 -3.65 -6.11 27.39
CA PRO A 112 -3.59 -6.73 28.71
C PRO A 112 -4.29 -8.11 28.81
N CYS A 113 -4.86 -8.61 27.71
CA CYS A 113 -5.53 -9.91 27.64
C CYS A 113 -4.60 -10.98 27.07
N LYS A 114 -4.52 -12.14 27.73
CA LYS A 114 -3.90 -13.34 27.14
C LYS A 114 -4.82 -13.89 26.06
N ILE A 115 -4.52 -13.58 24.81
CA ILE A 115 -5.20 -14.10 23.63
C ILE A 115 -4.22 -15.02 22.90
N GLY A 116 -4.50 -16.32 22.89
CA GLY A 116 -3.65 -17.32 22.23
C GLY A 116 -2.21 -17.34 22.73
N GLU A 117 -1.45 -18.32 22.26
CA GLU A 117 0.00 -18.40 22.45
C GLU A 117 0.76 -18.16 21.14
N THR A 118 0.09 -18.38 20.01
CA THR A 118 0.66 -18.25 18.67
C THR A 118 0.11 -17.03 17.92
N LEU A 119 0.88 -16.53 16.95
CA LEU A 119 0.45 -15.46 16.03
C LEU A 119 -0.87 -15.83 15.33
N LYS A 120 -0.98 -17.07 14.87
CA LYS A 120 -2.17 -17.61 14.19
C LYS A 120 -3.42 -17.56 15.07
N GLU A 121 -3.31 -17.98 16.34
CA GLU A 121 -4.44 -17.92 17.28
C GLU A 121 -4.87 -16.49 17.57
N ARG A 122 -3.90 -15.57 17.71
CA ARG A 122 -4.17 -14.15 17.90
C ARG A 122 -4.88 -13.54 16.70
N THR A 123 -4.35 -13.76 15.49
CA THR A 123 -4.96 -13.28 14.24
C THR A 123 -6.39 -13.79 14.10
N LYS A 124 -6.61 -15.08 14.33
CA LYS A 124 -7.96 -15.66 14.29
C LYS A 124 -8.90 -15.00 15.32
N TYR A 125 -8.45 -14.86 16.56
CA TYR A 125 -9.26 -14.27 17.62
C TYR A 125 -9.65 -12.82 17.30
N PHE A 126 -8.69 -11.97 16.93
CA PHE A 126 -8.99 -10.57 16.63
C PHE A 126 -9.85 -10.42 15.39
N LYS A 127 -9.67 -11.29 14.39
CA LYS A 127 -10.55 -11.38 13.24
C LYS A 127 -12.00 -11.66 13.63
N GLU A 128 -12.24 -12.55 14.60
CA GLU A 128 -13.58 -12.96 15.04
C GLU A 128 -14.22 -12.02 16.08
N ASN A 129 -13.43 -11.17 16.74
CA ASN A 129 -13.88 -10.33 17.87
C ASN A 129 -13.59 -8.83 17.67
N LEU A 130 -13.27 -8.42 16.44
CA LEU A 130 -12.81 -7.08 16.09
C LEU A 130 -13.70 -5.96 16.63
N GLU A 131 -15.02 -6.20 16.64
CA GLU A 131 -16.05 -5.28 17.08
C GLU A 131 -15.88 -4.86 18.55
N SER A 132 -15.27 -5.72 19.37
CA SER A 132 -14.97 -5.44 20.79
C SER A 132 -13.78 -4.50 20.98
N TYR A 133 -13.07 -4.14 19.90
CA TYR A 133 -11.84 -3.37 19.92
C TYR A 133 -11.96 -2.02 19.18
N GLN A 134 -13.18 -1.56 18.88
CA GLN A 134 -13.39 -0.31 18.14
C GLN A 134 -12.66 0.90 18.76
N ASP A 135 -12.56 0.96 20.09
CA ASP A 135 -11.86 2.04 20.82
C ASP A 135 -10.36 2.14 20.47
N TYR A 136 -9.77 1.10 19.89
CA TYR A 136 -8.38 1.09 19.45
C TYR A 136 -8.17 1.62 18.02
N LEU A 137 -9.22 2.08 17.33
CA LEU A 137 -9.12 2.62 15.97
C LEU A 137 -8.05 3.73 15.87
N LYS A 138 -8.06 4.67 16.82
CA LYS A 138 -7.10 5.78 16.85
C LYS A 138 -5.67 5.27 17.02
N ASP A 139 -5.45 4.31 17.92
CA ASP A 139 -4.15 3.72 18.18
C ASP A 139 -3.63 2.97 16.95
N SER A 140 -4.49 2.23 16.26
CA SER A 140 -4.15 1.51 15.03
C SER A 140 -3.68 2.49 13.95
N LEU A 141 -4.44 3.55 13.69
CA LEU A 141 -4.05 4.60 12.74
C LEU A 141 -2.74 5.30 13.16
N GLN A 142 -2.53 5.56 14.46
CA GLN A 142 -1.29 6.21 14.91
C GLN A 142 -0.07 5.29 14.79
N LYS A 143 -0.19 4.03 15.22
CA LYS A 143 0.93 3.10 15.41
C LYS A 143 1.25 2.23 14.21
N ILE A 144 0.28 1.98 13.32
CA ILE A 144 0.50 1.24 12.06
C ILE A 144 -0.04 1.97 10.83
N GLY A 145 -0.87 3.00 11.00
CA GLY A 145 -1.42 3.75 9.85
C GLY A 145 -2.53 3.04 9.11
N ASN A 146 -3.10 1.97 9.68
CA ASN A 146 -4.13 1.16 9.06
C ASN A 146 -5.41 1.16 9.88
N CYS A 147 -6.51 0.85 9.20
CA CYS A 147 -7.76 0.47 9.81
C CYS A 147 -8.54 -0.40 8.81
N CYS A 148 -9.70 -0.89 9.22
CA CYS A 148 -10.65 -1.49 8.30
C CYS A 148 -12.04 -0.89 8.48
N TYR A 149 -12.84 -1.00 7.41
CA TYR A 149 -14.22 -0.56 7.35
C TYR A 149 -15.11 -1.77 7.07
N ILE A 150 -16.00 -2.13 8.00
CA ILE A 150 -16.90 -3.29 7.86
C ILE A 150 -18.15 -2.89 7.07
N ASP A 151 -17.98 -2.69 5.77
CA ASP A 151 -19.04 -2.70 4.76
C ASP A 151 -18.45 -2.44 3.36
N LEU A 152 -19.32 -2.29 2.38
CA LEU A 152 -19.05 -1.57 1.14
C LEU A 152 -18.76 -0.09 1.41
N ILE A 153 -17.65 0.43 0.88
CA ILE A 153 -17.37 1.87 0.83
C ILE A 153 -18.07 2.46 -0.40
N PRO A 154 -19.04 3.38 -0.25
CA PRO A 154 -19.86 3.85 -1.36
C PRO A 154 -19.04 4.70 -2.34
N PRO A 155 -19.42 4.76 -3.63
CA PRO A 155 -18.79 5.65 -4.60
C PRO A 155 -18.70 7.11 -4.16
N THR A 156 -19.68 7.59 -3.39
CA THR A 156 -19.76 8.97 -2.89
C THR A 156 -18.66 9.32 -1.89
N ALA A 157 -18.06 8.32 -1.22
CA ALA A 157 -16.93 8.53 -0.32
C ALA A 157 -15.57 8.56 -1.05
N ILE A 158 -15.54 8.23 -2.35
CA ILE A 158 -14.31 8.25 -3.14
C ILE A 158 -14.06 9.67 -3.63
N SER A 159 -12.99 10.29 -3.12
CA SER A 159 -12.65 11.68 -3.46
C SER A 159 -11.64 11.78 -4.60
N ARG A 160 -10.79 10.75 -4.77
CA ARG A 160 -9.76 10.73 -5.82
C ARG A 160 -9.35 9.31 -6.16
N ILE A 161 -8.88 9.12 -7.40
CA ILE A 161 -8.15 7.93 -7.82
C ILE A 161 -6.84 8.40 -8.45
N THR A 162 -5.72 7.87 -7.99
CA THR A 162 -4.42 8.02 -8.69
C THR A 162 -4.00 6.69 -9.29
N LYS A 163 -3.16 6.76 -10.33
CA LYS A 163 -2.63 5.61 -11.04
C LYS A 163 -1.17 5.81 -11.39
N TRP A 164 -0.43 4.72 -11.53
CA TRP A 164 0.95 4.68 -11.99
C TRP A 164 1.24 3.31 -12.59
N CYS A 165 2.31 3.18 -13.37
CA CYS A 165 2.78 1.87 -13.82
C CYS A 165 3.91 1.38 -12.91
N TRP A 166 3.93 0.08 -12.62
CA TRP A 166 4.97 -0.59 -11.81
C TRP A 166 6.41 -0.25 -12.26
N ASN A 167 6.64 -0.13 -13.56
CA ASN A 167 7.96 0.13 -14.13
C ASN A 167 8.40 1.60 -14.09
N ASP A 168 7.47 2.52 -13.82
CA ASP A 168 7.70 3.97 -13.88
C ASP A 168 8.06 4.56 -12.50
N VAL A 169 8.03 3.74 -11.44
CA VAL A 169 8.19 4.14 -10.04
C VAL A 169 9.11 3.17 -9.28
N LYS A 170 10.27 2.82 -9.84
CA LYS A 170 11.17 1.77 -9.32
C LYS A 170 11.73 2.09 -7.92
N ILE A 171 12.19 3.32 -7.70
CA ILE A 171 12.69 3.79 -6.40
C ILE A 171 11.55 3.81 -5.39
N LEU A 172 10.40 4.40 -5.76
CA LEU A 172 9.23 4.43 -4.88
C LEU A 172 8.70 3.03 -4.57
N ARG A 173 8.72 2.12 -5.55
CA ARG A 173 8.36 0.71 -5.39
C ARG A 173 9.27 0.04 -4.38
N TRP A 174 10.58 0.25 -4.47
CA TRP A 174 11.52 -0.34 -3.51
C TRP A 174 11.14 0.02 -2.08
N TRP A 175 10.92 1.31 -1.81
CA TRP A 175 10.55 1.81 -0.49
C TRP A 175 9.18 1.34 0.00
N ASN A 176 8.23 1.12 -0.91
CA ASN A 176 6.84 0.77 -0.57
C ASN A 176 6.51 -0.70 -0.73
N TYR A 177 7.39 -1.53 -1.28
CA TYR A 177 7.11 -2.94 -1.51
C TYR A 177 8.27 -3.80 -1.05
N ASP A 178 9.40 -3.69 -1.73
CA ASP A 178 10.56 -4.56 -1.50
C ASP A 178 11.07 -4.42 -0.05
N TYR A 179 11.29 -3.18 0.40
CA TYR A 179 11.75 -2.89 1.76
C TYR A 179 10.77 -3.39 2.85
N ILE A 180 9.47 -3.17 2.64
CA ILE A 180 8.44 -3.57 3.61
C ILE A 180 8.31 -5.10 3.63
N SER A 181 8.32 -5.74 2.47
CA SER A 181 8.29 -7.19 2.33
C SER A 181 9.50 -7.84 3.01
N ASP A 182 10.70 -7.30 2.82
CA ASP A 182 11.95 -7.80 3.42
C ASP A 182 11.95 -7.69 4.96
N LYS A 183 11.18 -6.74 5.52
CA LYS A 183 11.00 -6.58 6.97
C LYS A 183 9.82 -7.40 7.53
N GLY A 184 9.22 -8.28 6.74
CA GLY A 184 8.13 -9.17 7.16
C GLY A 184 6.73 -8.59 6.98
N GLY A 185 6.57 -7.52 6.20
CA GLY A 185 5.29 -6.90 5.89
C GLY A 185 4.94 -5.71 6.77
N VAL A 186 3.63 -5.46 6.93
CA VAL A 186 3.11 -4.31 7.67
C VAL A 186 3.32 -4.53 9.17
N THR A 187 3.98 -3.58 9.82
CA THR A 187 4.36 -3.67 11.23
C THR A 187 4.11 -2.37 11.97
N ILE A 188 3.99 -2.45 13.31
CA ILE A 188 3.99 -1.26 14.17
C ILE A 188 5.24 -0.42 13.88
N PHE A 189 5.05 0.89 13.73
CA PHE A 189 6.15 1.82 13.51
C PHE A 189 7.15 1.76 14.67
N LYS A 190 8.43 1.64 14.33
CA LYS A 190 9.53 1.64 15.30
C LYS A 190 9.65 2.98 16.02
N ASP A 191 9.41 4.05 15.29
CA ASP A 191 9.54 5.44 15.74
C ASP A 191 8.69 6.38 14.89
N GLN A 192 8.71 7.66 15.25
CA GLN A 192 7.99 8.72 14.56
C GLN A 192 8.48 8.94 13.12
N ASP A 193 9.77 8.76 12.86
CA ASP A 193 10.37 9.03 11.55
C ASP A 193 9.93 7.99 10.52
N GLN A 194 9.93 6.71 10.88
CA GLN A 194 9.39 5.65 10.05
C GLN A 194 7.89 5.86 9.78
N SER A 195 7.17 6.26 10.83
CA SER A 195 5.75 6.60 10.75
C SER A 195 5.48 7.75 9.77
N GLN A 196 6.33 8.77 9.77
CA GLN A 196 6.23 9.91 8.88
C GLN A 196 6.64 9.56 7.45
N LEU A 197 7.70 8.78 7.29
CA LEU A 197 8.21 8.31 6.00
C LEU A 197 7.11 7.62 5.19
N TYR A 198 6.45 6.60 5.77
CA TYR A 198 5.42 5.85 5.05
C TYR A 198 4.16 6.69 4.72
N ARG A 199 3.80 7.64 5.59
CA ARG A 199 2.71 8.59 5.31
C ARG A 199 3.06 9.54 4.16
N LEU A 200 4.29 10.05 4.11
CA LEU A 200 4.74 10.90 3.01
C LEU A 200 4.80 10.14 1.69
N LEU A 201 5.28 8.89 1.70
CA LEU A 201 5.24 8.02 0.53
C LEU A 201 3.80 7.79 0.04
N THR A 202 2.86 7.50 0.93
CA THR A 202 1.43 7.37 0.58
C THR A 202 0.87 8.67 -0.01
N ARG A 203 1.17 9.83 0.59
CA ARG A 203 0.73 11.15 0.06
C ARG A 203 1.31 11.45 -1.32
N CYS A 204 2.57 11.07 -1.55
CA CYS A 204 3.20 11.16 -2.86
C CYS A 204 2.40 10.37 -3.91
N PHE A 205 2.09 9.10 -3.65
CA PHE A 205 1.23 8.28 -4.52
C PHE A 205 -0.18 8.83 -4.68
N ALA A 206 -0.74 9.47 -3.65
CA ALA A 206 -2.05 10.11 -3.70
C ALA A 206 -2.07 11.45 -4.46
N LYS A 207 -0.90 11.96 -4.90
CA LYS A 207 -0.75 13.33 -5.44
C LYS A 207 -1.37 14.39 -4.52
N ARG A 208 -1.24 14.19 -3.22
CA ARG A 208 -1.57 15.21 -2.21
C ARG A 208 -0.34 16.07 -1.97
N GLU A 209 -0.58 17.24 -1.39
CA GLU A 209 0.53 18.10 -0.96
C GLU A 209 1.37 17.35 0.09
N PHE A 210 2.68 17.33 -0.13
CA PHE A 210 3.66 16.76 0.78
C PHE A 210 4.96 17.55 0.64
N GLN A 211 5.89 17.39 1.58
CA GLN A 211 7.19 18.06 1.59
C GLN A 211 8.24 17.12 0.95
N PRO A 212 8.67 17.34 -0.31
CA PRO A 212 9.60 16.42 -0.97
C PRO A 212 10.96 16.39 -0.29
N ASP A 213 11.46 17.52 0.20
CA ASP A 213 12.73 17.60 0.91
C ASP A 213 12.72 16.81 2.22
N GLU A 214 11.59 16.85 2.94
CA GLU A 214 11.38 16.05 4.15
C GLU A 214 11.37 14.55 3.83
N LEU A 215 10.64 14.14 2.78
CA LEU A 215 10.65 12.76 2.33
C LEU A 215 12.08 12.32 1.96
N LEU A 216 12.81 13.10 1.18
CA LEU A 216 14.19 12.82 0.79
C LEU A 216 15.11 12.66 2.01
N SER A 217 14.98 13.56 3.00
CA SER A 217 15.76 13.51 4.24
C SER A 217 15.48 12.24 5.05
N LEU A 218 14.22 11.83 5.16
CA LEU A 218 13.83 10.60 5.86
C LEU A 218 14.33 9.34 5.15
N LEU A 219 14.27 9.29 3.81
CA LEU A 219 14.81 8.18 3.03
C LEU A 219 16.33 8.07 3.24
N GLU A 220 17.06 9.19 3.24
CA GLU A 220 18.50 9.21 3.51
C GLU A 220 18.83 8.72 4.90
N LYS A 221 18.07 9.15 5.90
CA LYS A 221 18.23 8.70 7.29
C LYS A 221 18.01 7.19 7.40
N GLU A 222 16.95 6.65 6.78
CA GLU A 222 16.63 5.23 6.83
C GLU A 222 17.71 4.37 6.13
N LEU A 223 18.29 4.85 5.03
CA LEU A 223 19.46 4.21 4.38
C LEU A 223 20.66 4.14 5.33
N GLN A 224 20.97 5.25 6.01
CA GLN A 224 22.08 5.31 6.98
C GLN A 224 21.86 4.36 8.17
N VAL A 225 20.65 4.37 8.76
CA VAL A 225 20.30 3.55 9.93
C VAL A 225 20.40 2.06 9.63
N ASN A 226 19.96 1.63 8.45
CA ASN A 226 20.03 0.22 8.04
C ASN A 226 21.41 -0.18 7.50
N ASN A 227 22.41 0.72 7.57
CA ASN A 227 23.74 0.55 7.00
C ASN A 227 23.70 0.10 5.53
N ILE A 228 22.66 0.54 4.81
CA ILE A 228 22.53 0.30 3.37
C ILE A 228 23.42 1.35 2.74
N ALA A 229 24.62 0.95 2.31
CA ALA A 229 25.51 1.90 1.66
C ALA A 229 24.79 2.48 0.43
N ASN A 230 24.98 3.77 0.13
CA ASN A 230 24.46 4.36 -1.11
C ASN A 230 24.86 3.52 -2.33
N TYR A 231 26.04 2.87 -2.28
CA TYR A 231 26.48 1.89 -3.26
C TYR A 231 25.59 0.64 -3.32
N GLU A 232 25.16 0.07 -2.19
CA GLU A 232 24.29 -1.12 -2.16
C GLU A 232 22.88 -0.81 -2.64
N PHE A 233 22.33 0.36 -2.29
CA PHE A 233 21.07 0.82 -2.84
C PHE A 233 21.18 1.09 -4.35
N SER A 234 22.25 1.74 -4.79
CA SER A 234 22.52 1.97 -6.22
C SER A 234 22.77 0.66 -6.97
N GLU A 235 23.48 -0.30 -6.38
CA GLU A 235 23.71 -1.64 -6.93
C GLU A 235 22.41 -2.46 -6.96
N TYR A 236 21.58 -2.37 -5.94
CA TYR A 236 20.26 -2.98 -5.94
C TYR A 236 19.42 -2.43 -7.10
N LEU A 237 19.40 -1.09 -7.26
CA LEU A 237 18.69 -0.45 -8.36
C LEU A 237 19.34 -0.75 -9.74
N ARG A 238 20.67 -0.93 -9.82
CA ARG A 238 21.39 -1.41 -11.03
C ARG A 238 21.14 -2.89 -11.32
N LYS A 239 20.92 -3.72 -10.30
CA LYS A 239 20.62 -5.15 -10.47
C LYS A 239 19.18 -5.38 -10.93
N LEU A 240 18.27 -4.49 -10.55
CA LEU A 240 16.88 -4.50 -11.02
C LEU A 240 16.74 -4.15 -12.50
N ASP A 241 17.73 -3.53 -13.12
CA ASP A 241 17.68 -3.16 -14.53
C ASP A 241 19.09 -3.09 -15.13
N GLN A 242 19.36 -3.94 -16.11
CA GLN A 242 20.67 -4.03 -16.77
C GLN A 242 21.02 -2.68 -17.45
N ASN A 243 21.71 -1.83 -16.69
CA ASN A 243 22.51 -0.65 -17.05
C ASN A 243 21.82 0.67 -17.46
N ALA A 244 20.61 0.75 -18.01
CA ALA A 244 20.14 2.00 -18.66
C ALA A 244 19.41 3.02 -17.76
N TYR A 245 18.86 2.64 -16.59
CA TYR A 245 17.91 3.52 -15.87
C TYR A 245 18.56 4.76 -15.24
N PHE A 246 19.76 4.62 -14.66
CA PHE A 246 20.46 5.73 -13.98
C PHE A 246 21.36 6.56 -14.89
N GLU A 247 21.68 6.08 -16.09
CA GLU A 247 22.51 6.82 -17.05
C GLU A 247 21.90 8.19 -17.41
N ASN A 248 20.59 8.34 -17.22
CA ASN A 248 19.85 9.57 -17.51
C ASN A 248 19.71 10.52 -16.32
N TYR A 249 20.14 10.16 -15.11
CA TYR A 249 19.93 10.97 -13.91
C TYR A 249 21.24 11.34 -13.22
N LYS A 250 21.34 12.59 -12.73
CA LYS A 250 22.52 13.07 -11.99
C LYS A 250 22.62 12.46 -10.59
N SER A 251 21.48 12.09 -10.00
CA SER A 251 21.40 11.47 -8.68
C SER A 251 20.14 10.61 -8.55
N TRP A 252 20.09 9.73 -7.54
CA TRP A 252 18.87 8.99 -7.21
C TRP A 252 17.73 9.90 -6.76
N LYS A 253 18.03 11.09 -6.21
CA LYS A 253 17.04 12.10 -5.84
C LYS A 253 16.34 12.66 -7.08
N ASP A 254 17.09 12.95 -8.14
CA ASP A 254 16.54 13.43 -9.41
C ASP A 254 15.67 12.34 -10.05
N ALA A 255 16.13 11.08 -10.03
CA ALA A 255 15.34 9.95 -10.50
C ALA A 255 14.04 9.80 -9.69
N LEU A 256 14.10 9.91 -8.36
CA LEU A 256 12.93 9.85 -7.50
C LEU A 256 11.94 10.99 -7.79
N ILE A 257 12.42 12.22 -7.95
CA ILE A 257 11.58 13.37 -8.33
C ILE A 257 10.91 13.11 -9.69
N GLN A 258 11.61 12.51 -10.65
CA GLN A 258 11.03 12.13 -11.94
C GLN A 258 9.97 11.03 -11.77
N GLU A 259 10.20 10.00 -10.97
CA GLU A 259 9.20 8.97 -10.67
C GLU A 259 7.95 9.55 -10.00
N MET A 260 8.12 10.52 -9.10
CA MET A 260 7.00 11.24 -8.49
C MET A 260 6.10 11.88 -9.56
N GLN A 261 6.67 12.37 -10.66
CA GLN A 261 5.91 12.96 -11.76
C GLN A 261 5.12 11.92 -12.57
N ASN A 262 5.58 10.66 -12.62
CA ASN A 262 4.94 9.55 -13.34
C ASN A 262 3.66 9.02 -12.65
N ILE A 263 3.36 9.47 -11.44
CA ILE A 263 2.06 9.25 -10.82
C ILE A 263 1.05 10.21 -11.46
N HIS A 264 -0.16 9.74 -11.77
CA HIS A 264 -1.18 10.54 -12.42
C HIS A 264 -2.50 10.48 -11.66
N ILE A 265 -3.19 11.63 -11.59
CA ILE A 265 -4.60 11.64 -11.18
C ILE A 265 -5.41 11.03 -12.33
N TYR A 266 -6.28 10.08 -11.99
CA TYR A 266 -7.19 9.48 -12.95
C TYR A 266 -8.43 10.37 -13.14
N ASP A 267 -8.53 10.99 -14.32
CA ASP A 267 -9.67 11.78 -14.74
C ASP A 267 -10.43 11.03 -15.85
N LYS A 268 -11.73 10.78 -15.67
CA LYS A 268 -12.57 10.10 -16.68
C LYS A 268 -12.99 11.05 -17.79
N ASN A 269 -13.15 12.32 -17.47
CA ASN A 269 -13.65 13.34 -18.40
C ASN A 269 -12.53 13.80 -19.35
N LYS A 270 -11.28 13.69 -18.90
CA LYS A 270 -10.09 13.73 -19.75
C LYS A 270 -9.73 12.32 -20.22
N GLY A 271 -10.45 11.81 -21.22
CA GLY A 271 -9.92 10.70 -22.02
C GLY A 271 -8.47 11.04 -22.41
N ILE A 272 -7.53 10.11 -22.16
CA ILE A 272 -6.06 10.24 -22.26
C ILE A 272 -5.63 11.55 -22.96
N SER A 273 -5.54 12.64 -22.20
CA SER A 273 -4.87 13.85 -22.67
C SER A 273 -3.42 13.76 -22.20
N THR A 274 -2.53 13.38 -23.12
CA THR A 274 -1.10 13.65 -22.95
C THR A 274 -0.95 15.17 -22.82
N VAL A 275 -0.63 15.62 -21.60
CA VAL A 275 -0.16 16.97 -21.37
C VAL A 275 1.26 16.99 -21.93
N ASN A 276 1.44 17.72 -23.03
CA ASN A 276 2.75 18.15 -23.52
C ASN A 276 3.37 19.14 -22.54
#